data_AF-A0A1W1YJS7-F1
#
_entry.id   AF-A0A1W1YJS7-F1
#
_cell.length_a   1.000
_cell.length_b   1.000
_cell.length_c   1.000
_cell.angle_alpha   90.00
_cell.angle_beta   90.00
_cell.angle_gamma   90.00
#
_symmetry.space_group_name_H-M   'P 1'
#
loop_
_entity.id
_entity.type
_entity.pdbx_description
1 polymer ?
#
loop_
_entity_poly.entity_id
_entity_poly.type
_entity_poly.pdbx_seq_one_letter_code
_entity_poly.pdbx_strand_id
1 'polypeptide(L)'
;MKSTLIFLLFTIVSTAQNTLQLAENEKSPSATLADASFMTGHWIGQDFGGTTEEIWTEGNGNSMLFSFRLVIDGKVDFYEIGHIIEEAGTIKLQLKHFSGNLKGWEEKDETEDFKLVKKDKNKLYFSGLTYERKSDTELTAYVLVSNNEGTAQEMEFNFKKQ
;
A
#
# COMPACT_ATOMS: atom_id res chain seq x y z
N MET A 1 26.87 -6.83 53.67
CA MET A 1 26.60 -5.80 52.63
C MET A 1 25.99 -6.52 51.44
N LYS A 2 24.68 -6.39 51.21
CA LYS A 2 23.99 -7.04 50.09
C LYS A 2 24.01 -6.06 48.92
N SER A 3 24.72 -6.43 47.84
CA SER A 3 24.76 -5.65 46.60
C SER A 3 23.44 -5.82 45.86
N THR A 4 22.73 -4.73 45.61
CA THR A 4 21.53 -4.72 44.77
C THR A 4 21.96 -4.46 43.33
N LEU A 5 21.85 -5.46 42.46
CA LEU A 5 22.12 -5.33 41.04
C LEU A 5 20.89 -4.71 40.36
N ILE A 6 21.00 -3.46 39.89
CA ILE A 6 19.96 -2.78 39.12
C ILE A 6 20.15 -3.18 37.64
N PHE A 7 19.21 -3.94 37.10
CA PHE A 7 19.14 -4.25 35.68
C PHE A 7 18.38 -3.12 34.98
N LEU A 8 19.09 -2.27 34.23
CA LEU A 8 18.47 -1.25 33.38
C LEU A 8 18.05 -1.92 32.07
N LEU A 9 16.78 -2.29 31.93
CA LEU A 9 16.21 -2.72 30.65
C LEU A 9 16.08 -1.48 29.73
N PHE A 10 16.96 -1.38 28.73
CA PHE A 10 16.71 -0.52 27.58
C PHE A 10 15.61 -1.17 26.73
N THR A 11 14.40 -0.62 26.79
CA THR A 11 13.34 -0.99 25.84
C THR A 11 13.68 -0.39 24.48
N ILE A 12 14.27 -1.20 23.60
CA ILE A 12 14.34 -0.89 22.18
C ILE A 12 12.92 -1.01 21.66
N VAL A 13 12.27 0.13 21.40
CA VAL A 13 10.98 0.16 20.69
C VAL A 13 11.27 -0.28 19.26
N SER A 14 11.12 -1.58 19.01
CA SER A 14 11.20 -2.15 17.68
C SER A 14 9.84 -1.91 17.02
N THR A 15 9.75 -0.97 16.10
CA THR A 15 8.56 -0.85 15.24
C THR A 15 8.53 -2.08 14.34
N ALA A 16 7.47 -2.88 14.43
CA ALA A 16 7.29 -4.02 13.54
C ALA A 16 7.02 -3.49 12.11
N GLN A 17 7.80 -3.95 11.14
CA GLN A 17 7.63 -3.61 9.73
C GLN A 17 6.36 -4.27 9.18
N ASN A 18 5.49 -3.51 8.53
CA ASN A 18 4.23 -3.99 7.96
C ASN A 18 4.33 -4.33 6.46
N THR A 19 5.39 -3.89 5.80
CA THR A 19 5.74 -4.18 4.41
C THR A 19 6.68 -5.38 4.31
N LEU A 20 6.57 -6.15 3.23
CA LEU A 20 7.50 -7.22 2.88
C LEU A 20 8.13 -6.93 1.52
N GLN A 21 9.29 -7.53 1.26
CA GLN A 21 9.95 -7.48 -0.04
C GLN A 21 10.01 -8.89 -0.62
N LEU A 22 9.71 -9.04 -1.91
CA LEU A 22 9.91 -10.30 -2.63
C LEU A 22 11.40 -10.45 -2.92
N ALA A 23 12.00 -11.58 -2.53
CA ALA A 23 13.38 -11.86 -2.91
C ALA A 23 13.49 -12.05 -4.44
N GLU A 24 14.63 -11.69 -5.02
CA GLU A 24 14.86 -11.65 -6.48
C GLU A 24 14.53 -12.97 -7.21
N ASN A 25 14.65 -14.11 -6.52
CA ASN A 25 14.40 -15.45 -7.07
C ASN A 25 13.10 -16.10 -6.56
N GLU A 26 12.31 -15.38 -5.76
CA GLU A 26 11.06 -15.90 -5.23
C GLU A 26 9.91 -15.64 -6.21
N LYS A 27 8.96 -16.58 -6.24
CA LYS A 27 7.75 -16.46 -7.06
C LYS A 27 6.59 -16.02 -6.20
N SER A 28 5.77 -15.12 -6.73
CA SER A 28 4.50 -14.76 -6.11
C SER A 28 3.62 -15.99 -5.91
N PRO A 29 2.90 -16.10 -4.78
CA PRO A 29 1.99 -17.20 -4.52
C PRO A 29 0.79 -17.14 -5.48
N SER A 30 0.08 -18.25 -5.67
CA SER A 30 -1.13 -18.25 -6.49
C SER A 30 -2.23 -17.41 -5.83
N ALA A 31 -2.88 -16.57 -6.63
CA ALA A 31 -3.89 -15.62 -6.17
C ALA A 31 -4.83 -15.22 -7.31
N THR A 32 -5.97 -14.68 -6.91
CA THR A 32 -7.06 -14.21 -7.77
C THR A 32 -7.59 -12.86 -7.24
N LEU A 33 -8.36 -12.12 -8.04
CA LEU A 33 -9.04 -10.88 -7.64
C LEU A 33 -9.98 -11.11 -6.46
N ALA A 34 -10.50 -12.33 -6.29
CA ALA A 34 -11.32 -12.68 -5.12
C ALA A 34 -10.54 -12.50 -3.80
N ASP A 35 -9.22 -12.73 -3.81
CA ASP A 35 -8.35 -12.51 -2.64
C ASP A 35 -8.20 -11.01 -2.30
N ALA A 36 -8.37 -10.12 -3.28
CA ALA A 36 -8.31 -8.66 -3.12
C ALA A 36 -9.68 -8.01 -2.91
N SER A 37 -10.77 -8.76 -3.09
CA SER A 37 -12.15 -8.23 -3.06
C SER A 37 -12.51 -7.46 -1.79
N PHE A 38 -11.82 -7.74 -0.66
CA PHE A 38 -12.02 -7.02 0.59
C PHE A 38 -11.69 -5.53 0.48
N MET A 39 -10.86 -5.11 -0.48
CA MET A 39 -10.47 -3.71 -0.70
C MET A 39 -11.55 -2.88 -1.39
N THR A 40 -12.53 -3.52 -2.03
CA THR A 40 -13.61 -2.84 -2.78
C THR A 40 -14.33 -1.79 -1.93
N GLY A 41 -14.46 -0.58 -2.46
CA GLY A 41 -15.16 0.50 -1.80
C GLY A 41 -14.61 1.88 -2.12
N HIS A 42 -15.15 2.87 -1.44
CA HIS A 42 -14.69 4.25 -1.43
C HIS A 42 -14.19 4.58 -0.04
N TRP A 43 -12.94 5.05 0.03
CA TRP A 43 -12.13 5.15 1.23
C TRP A 43 -11.54 6.55 1.33
N ILE A 44 -11.67 7.20 2.48
CA ILE A 44 -11.19 8.57 2.75
C ILE A 44 -10.26 8.55 3.97
N GLY A 45 -9.07 9.12 3.84
CA GLY A 45 -8.09 9.29 4.90
C GLY A 45 -7.71 10.75 5.15
N GLN A 46 -6.84 10.97 6.14
CA GLN A 46 -6.28 12.27 6.51
C GLN A 46 -4.78 12.12 6.71
N ASP A 47 -4.06 11.94 5.61
CA ASP A 47 -2.62 11.68 5.57
C ASP A 47 -1.91 12.76 4.75
N PHE A 48 -0.59 12.90 4.91
CA PHE A 48 0.23 13.92 4.23
C PHE A 48 -0.23 15.38 4.36
N GLY A 49 -0.89 15.72 5.47
CA GLY A 49 -1.40 17.07 5.68
C GLY A 49 -2.57 17.44 4.77
N GLY A 50 -3.21 16.44 4.15
CA GLY A 50 -4.35 16.62 3.26
C GLY A 50 -5.39 15.51 3.42
N THR A 51 -6.36 15.51 2.50
CA THR A 51 -7.34 14.43 2.37
C THR A 51 -6.87 13.46 1.30
N THR A 52 -6.72 12.20 1.69
CA THR A 52 -6.45 11.07 0.79
C THR A 52 -7.76 10.37 0.46
N GLU A 53 -7.91 9.92 -0.78
CA GLU A 53 -9.12 9.24 -1.26
C GLU A 53 -8.73 8.10 -2.19
N GLU A 54 -9.22 6.90 -1.88
CA GLU A 54 -9.07 5.72 -2.72
C GLU A 54 -10.43 5.14 -3.10
N ILE A 55 -10.59 4.79 -4.38
CA ILE A 55 -11.77 4.08 -4.88
C ILE A 55 -11.31 2.80 -5.53
N TRP A 56 -11.79 1.67 -5.04
CA TRP A 56 -11.53 0.33 -5.56
C TRP A 56 -12.82 -0.27 -6.14
N THR A 57 -12.79 -0.67 -7.41
CA THR A 57 -13.93 -1.36 -8.04
C THR A 57 -13.99 -2.83 -7.64
N GLU A 58 -15.14 -3.46 -7.88
CA GLU A 58 -15.17 -4.92 -7.98
C GLU A 58 -14.30 -5.41 -9.14
N GLY A 59 -13.87 -6.67 -9.08
CA GLY A 59 -13.14 -7.30 -10.18
C GLY A 59 -14.05 -7.48 -11.40
N ASN A 60 -13.59 -7.05 -12.57
CA ASN A 60 -14.27 -7.26 -13.85
C ASN A 60 -13.25 -7.59 -14.94
N GLY A 61 -13.48 -8.68 -15.67
CA GLY A 61 -12.45 -9.28 -16.51
C GLY A 61 -11.31 -9.81 -15.65
N ASN A 62 -10.07 -9.45 -15.97
CA ASN A 62 -8.89 -9.84 -15.22
C ASN A 62 -8.33 -8.73 -14.31
N SER A 63 -9.10 -7.67 -14.02
CA SER A 63 -8.62 -6.56 -13.19
C SER A 63 -9.64 -6.00 -12.20
N MET A 64 -9.15 -5.48 -11.07
CA MET A 64 -9.83 -4.54 -10.19
C MET A 64 -9.20 -3.15 -10.39
N LEU A 65 -9.96 -2.17 -10.87
CA LEU A 65 -9.48 -0.79 -11.10
C LEU A 65 -9.43 -0.03 -9.77
N PHE A 66 -8.46 0.86 -9.63
CA PHE A 66 -8.48 1.88 -8.59
C PHE A 66 -8.03 3.26 -9.04
N SER A 67 -8.41 4.25 -8.25
CA SER A 67 -7.85 5.59 -8.31
C SER A 67 -7.52 6.10 -6.92
N PHE A 68 -6.41 6.81 -6.79
CA PHE A 68 -6.04 7.57 -5.60
C PHE A 68 -6.07 9.08 -5.90
N ARG A 69 -6.38 9.89 -4.89
CA ARG A 69 -6.29 11.35 -4.94
C ARG A 69 -5.79 11.90 -3.60
N LEU A 70 -4.80 12.80 -3.66
CA LEU A 70 -4.40 13.65 -2.53
C LEU A 70 -4.82 15.10 -2.77
N VAL A 71 -5.53 15.69 -1.80
CA VAL A 71 -5.94 17.10 -1.80
C VAL A 71 -5.33 17.81 -0.59
N ILE A 72 -4.57 18.87 -0.84
CA ILE A 72 -3.97 19.75 0.17
C ILE A 72 -4.49 21.17 -0.07
N ASP A 73 -4.96 21.86 0.98
CA ASP A 73 -5.47 23.23 0.92
C ASP A 73 -6.51 23.47 -0.20
N GLY A 74 -7.39 22.48 -0.41
CA GLY A 74 -8.46 22.54 -1.43
C GLY A 74 -7.97 22.41 -2.88
N LYS A 75 -6.71 22.04 -3.10
CA LYS A 75 -6.12 21.78 -4.42
C LYS A 75 -5.62 20.35 -4.51
N VAL A 76 -5.72 19.78 -5.70
CA VAL A 76 -5.14 18.45 -5.95
C VAL A 76 -3.64 18.58 -6.00
N ASP A 77 -2.97 17.75 -5.22
CA ASP A 77 -1.52 17.58 -5.26
C ASP A 77 -1.18 16.57 -6.38
N PHE A 78 -1.64 15.33 -6.24
CA PHE A 78 -1.48 14.28 -7.25
C PHE A 78 -2.62 13.24 -7.24
N TYR A 79 -2.60 12.40 -8.26
CA TYR A 79 -3.46 11.26 -8.46
C TYR A 79 -2.64 10.00 -8.71
N GLU A 80 -3.25 8.85 -8.46
CA GLU A 80 -2.83 7.57 -9.04
C GLU A 80 -3.99 6.95 -9.80
N ILE A 81 -3.67 6.24 -10.88
CA ILE A 81 -4.59 5.34 -11.55
C ILE A 81 -3.87 4.01 -11.71
N GLY A 82 -4.53 2.93 -11.31
CA GLY A 82 -3.93 1.61 -11.37
C GLY A 82 -4.94 0.50 -11.25
N HIS A 83 -4.43 -0.72 -11.10
CA HIS A 83 -5.25 -1.88 -10.86
C HIS A 83 -4.56 -2.92 -10.00
N ILE A 84 -5.34 -3.89 -9.51
CA ILE A 84 -4.85 -5.23 -9.24
C ILE A 84 -5.24 -6.09 -10.44
N ILE A 85 -4.26 -6.73 -11.09
CA ILE A 85 -4.46 -7.53 -12.31
C ILE A 85 -4.08 -8.98 -12.06
N GLU A 86 -4.91 -9.90 -12.55
CA GLU A 86 -4.60 -11.33 -12.64
C GLU A 86 -3.77 -11.63 -13.90
N GLU A 87 -2.59 -12.20 -13.70
CA GLU A 87 -1.72 -12.69 -14.76
C GLU A 87 -0.87 -13.86 -14.26
N ALA A 88 -0.53 -14.79 -15.16
CA ALA A 88 0.35 -15.94 -14.87
C ALA A 88 -0.01 -16.76 -13.60
N GLY A 89 -1.29 -16.83 -13.22
CA GLY A 89 -1.79 -17.60 -12.07
C GLY A 89 -1.63 -16.92 -10.70
N THR A 90 -1.30 -15.62 -10.70
CA THR A 90 -1.19 -14.77 -9.51
C THR A 90 -1.80 -13.38 -9.78
N ILE A 91 -1.67 -12.46 -8.83
CA ILE A 91 -2.01 -11.04 -8.99
C ILE A 91 -0.80 -10.14 -8.78
N LYS A 92 -0.81 -8.97 -9.41
CA LYS A 92 0.08 -7.85 -9.09
C LYS A 92 -0.72 -6.56 -8.99
N LEU A 93 -0.21 -5.58 -8.24
CA LEU A 93 -0.72 -4.22 -8.27
C LEU A 93 0.16 -3.39 -9.19
N GLN A 94 -0.45 -2.64 -10.09
CA GLN A 94 0.26 -1.80 -11.07
C GLN A 94 -0.39 -0.43 -11.12
N LEU A 95 0.41 0.64 -11.12
CA LEU A 95 -0.10 2.02 -11.14
C LEU A 95 0.79 2.98 -11.91
N LYS A 96 0.23 4.17 -12.18
CA LYS A 96 0.96 5.37 -12.58
C LYS A 96 0.54 6.55 -11.73
N HIS A 97 1.46 7.48 -11.52
CA HIS A 97 1.21 8.73 -10.83
C HIS A 97 0.97 9.88 -11.82
N PHE A 98 0.12 10.82 -11.44
CA PHE A 98 -0.17 12.01 -12.21
C PHE A 98 -0.22 13.24 -11.32
N SER A 99 0.46 14.33 -11.69
CA SER A 99 0.26 15.63 -11.05
C SER A 99 -1.19 16.12 -11.21
N GLY A 100 -1.62 17.10 -10.41
CA GLY A 100 -2.98 17.68 -10.49
C GLY A 100 -3.43 18.21 -11.88
N ASN A 101 -2.52 18.38 -12.84
CA ASN A 101 -2.81 18.72 -14.23
C ASN A 101 -2.71 17.53 -15.22
N LEU A 102 -2.72 16.30 -14.70
CA LEU A 102 -2.65 15.03 -15.44
C LEU A 102 -1.36 14.78 -16.22
N LYS A 103 -0.25 15.43 -15.83
CA LYS A 103 1.08 15.04 -16.32
C LYS A 103 1.55 13.80 -15.56
N GLY A 104 1.82 12.71 -16.28
CA GLY A 104 2.36 11.48 -15.71
C GLY A 104 3.78 11.66 -15.18
N TRP A 105 4.14 10.90 -14.14
CA TRP A 105 5.50 10.89 -13.59
C TRP A 105 6.37 9.83 -14.27
N GLU A 106 5.80 8.66 -14.52
CA GLU A 106 6.45 7.58 -15.25
C GLU A 106 6.54 7.90 -16.74
N GLU A 107 7.52 7.31 -17.40
CA GLU A 107 7.59 7.34 -18.86
C GLU A 107 6.34 6.72 -19.49
N LYS A 108 6.08 7.10 -20.75
CA LYS A 108 4.83 6.78 -21.45
C LYS A 108 4.44 5.30 -21.33
N ASP A 109 5.40 4.40 -21.53
CA ASP A 109 5.19 2.95 -21.59
C ASP A 109 5.61 2.23 -20.29
N GLU A 110 5.92 2.97 -19.22
CA GLU A 110 6.36 2.44 -17.93
C GLU A 110 5.29 2.54 -16.84
N THR A 111 5.31 1.63 -15.88
CA THR A 111 4.41 1.59 -14.72
C THR A 111 5.19 1.20 -13.48
N GLU A 112 4.69 1.57 -12.31
CA GLU A 112 5.16 1.00 -11.06
C GLU A 112 4.43 -0.33 -10.81
N ASP A 113 5.19 -1.40 -10.60
CA ASP A 113 4.69 -2.78 -10.49
C ASP A 113 5.05 -3.39 -9.13
N PHE A 114 4.03 -3.72 -8.33
CA PHE A 114 4.16 -4.35 -7.03
C PHE A 114 3.75 -5.82 -7.12
N LYS A 115 4.73 -6.72 -7.04
CA LYS A 115 4.51 -8.18 -7.06
C LYS A 115 3.93 -8.66 -5.75
N LEU A 116 2.97 -9.59 -5.79
CA LEU A 116 2.45 -10.23 -4.58
C LEU A 116 3.54 -11.05 -3.87
N VAL A 117 3.71 -10.82 -2.58
CA VAL A 117 4.64 -11.55 -1.69
C VAL A 117 3.87 -12.58 -0.87
N LYS A 118 2.76 -12.16 -0.27
CA LYS A 118 1.97 -12.98 0.65
C LYS A 118 0.51 -12.53 0.64
N LYS A 119 -0.41 -13.47 0.86
CA LYS A 119 -1.81 -13.17 1.14
C LYS A 119 -2.27 -13.82 2.44
N ASP A 120 -3.03 -13.07 3.22
CA ASP A 120 -3.81 -13.53 4.37
C ASP A 120 -5.28 -13.13 4.13
N LYS A 121 -6.20 -13.56 5.00
CA LYS A 121 -7.66 -13.41 4.79
C LYS A 121 -8.13 -11.98 4.46
N ASN A 122 -7.58 -10.97 5.16
CA ASN A 122 -7.96 -9.56 5.02
C ASN A 122 -6.73 -8.68 4.77
N LYS A 123 -5.64 -9.26 4.26
CA LYS A 123 -4.36 -8.58 4.12
C LYS A 123 -3.58 -9.10 2.92
N LEU A 124 -3.15 -8.18 2.06
CA LEU A 124 -2.29 -8.48 0.92
C LEU A 124 -0.97 -7.76 1.10
N TYR A 125 0.12 -8.49 0.93
CA TYR A 125 1.48 -7.97 0.91
C TYR A 125 1.97 -8.03 -0.52
N PHE A 126 2.07 -6.88 -1.15
CA PHE A 126 2.86 -6.68 -2.34
C PHE A 126 4.26 -6.18 -1.95
N SER A 127 5.24 -6.29 -2.85
CA SER A 127 6.63 -5.94 -2.56
C SER A 127 6.75 -4.44 -2.26
N GLY A 128 6.97 -4.07 -1.00
CA GLY A 128 6.99 -2.67 -0.55
C GLY A 128 5.63 -2.03 -0.30
N LEU A 129 4.52 -2.78 -0.41
CA LEU A 129 3.16 -2.25 -0.26
C LEU A 129 2.25 -3.28 0.40
N THR A 130 1.57 -2.90 1.47
CA THR A 130 0.64 -3.80 2.17
C THR A 130 -0.72 -3.14 2.34
N TYR A 131 -1.79 -3.82 1.95
CA TYR A 131 -3.16 -3.42 2.27
C TYR A 131 -3.75 -4.36 3.32
N GLU A 132 -4.38 -3.81 4.35
CA GLU A 132 -5.05 -4.56 5.41
C GLU A 132 -6.42 -3.96 5.71
N ARG A 133 -7.46 -4.79 5.65
CA ARG A 133 -8.79 -4.39 6.13
C ARG A 133 -8.90 -4.68 7.62
N LYS A 134 -8.91 -3.61 8.42
CA LYS A 134 -9.00 -3.66 9.89
C LYS A 134 -10.42 -3.94 10.37
N SER A 135 -11.41 -3.42 9.67
CA SER A 135 -12.84 -3.64 9.96
C SER A 135 -13.69 -3.46 8.70
N ASP A 136 -15.01 -3.58 8.82
CA ASP A 136 -15.90 -3.35 7.68
C ASP A 136 -15.83 -1.91 7.14
N THR A 137 -15.35 -0.97 7.97
CA THR A 137 -15.29 0.47 7.68
C THR A 137 -13.88 1.04 7.68
N GLU A 138 -12.84 0.23 7.86
CA GLU A 138 -11.45 0.71 7.95
C GLU A 138 -10.50 -0.12 7.09
N LEU A 139 -9.71 0.58 6.28
CA LEU A 139 -8.66 0.05 5.44
C LEU A 139 -7.36 0.77 5.79
N THR A 140 -6.27 0.04 5.93
CA THR A 140 -4.93 0.60 6.14
C THR A 140 -4.03 0.18 5.00
N ALA A 141 -3.27 1.12 4.44
CA ALA A 141 -2.17 0.85 3.52
C ALA A 141 -0.84 1.17 4.20
N TYR A 142 0.17 0.33 3.99
CA TYR A 142 1.55 0.59 4.38
C TYR A 142 2.42 0.61 3.13
N VAL A 143 3.17 1.69 2.92
CA VAL A 143 3.97 1.91 1.70
C VAL A 143 5.41 2.17 2.09
N LEU A 144 6.33 1.42 1.51
CA LEU A 144 7.76 1.65 1.68
C LEU A 144 8.22 2.69 0.64
N VAL A 145 8.53 3.90 1.10
CA VAL A 145 8.97 4.99 0.24
C VAL A 145 10.45 5.25 0.42
N SER A 146 11.18 5.22 -0.69
CA SER A 146 12.61 5.52 -0.71
C SER A 146 12.82 7.03 -0.88
N ASN A 147 13.71 7.60 -0.08
CA ASN A 147 14.16 8.97 -0.29
C ASN A 147 15.39 9.03 -1.21
N ASN A 148 15.74 10.24 -1.63
CA ASN A 148 16.87 10.50 -2.53
C ASN A 148 18.24 10.09 -1.94
N GLU A 149 18.31 9.78 -0.65
CA GLU A 149 19.52 9.32 0.05
C GLU A 149 19.61 7.79 0.14
N GLY A 150 18.65 7.07 -0.49
CA GLY A 150 18.62 5.61 -0.51
C GLY A 150 18.12 4.98 0.79
N THR A 151 17.61 5.79 1.73
CA THR A 151 16.93 5.28 2.93
C THR A 151 15.44 5.11 2.65
N ALA A 152 14.89 3.97 3.06
CA ALA A 152 13.48 3.67 2.88
C ALA A 152 12.72 3.86 4.20
N GLN A 153 11.58 4.53 4.13
CA GLN A 153 10.68 4.75 5.26
C GLN A 153 9.32 4.13 4.96
N GLU A 154 8.82 3.33 5.90
CA GLU A 154 7.44 2.85 5.84
C GLU A 154 6.49 3.98 6.27
N MET A 155 5.49 4.24 5.43
CA MET A 155 4.43 5.19 5.66
C MET A 155 3.10 4.44 5.81
N GLU A 156 2.27 4.88 6.76
CA GLU A 156 0.97 4.30 7.05
C GLU A 156 -0.13 5.27 6.63
N PHE A 157 -1.13 4.75 5.92
CA PHE A 157 -2.32 5.48 5.46
C PHE A 157 -3.54 4.82 6.05
N ASN A 158 -4.35 5.60 6.76
CA ASN A 158 -5.55 5.09 7.40
C ASN A 158 -6.79 5.68 6.75
N PHE A 159 -7.59 4.80 6.17
CA PHE A 159 -8.81 5.18 5.49
C PHE A 159 -10.05 4.70 6.22
N LYS A 160 -11.09 5.53 6.16
CA LYS A 160 -12.45 5.18 6.57
C LYS A 160 -13.34 5.07 5.35
N LYS A 161 -14.23 4.10 5.38
CA LYS A 161 -15.24 3.93 4.33
C LYS A 161 -16.18 5.13 4.31
N GLN A 162 -16.47 5.65 3.11
CA GLN A 162 -17.46 6.70 2.90
C GLN A 162 -18.89 6.16 2.99
#